data_AF-A0A1Z4JCB5-F1
#
_entry.id   AF-A0A1Z4JCB5-F1
#
_cell.length_a   1.000
_cell.length_b   1.000
_cell.length_c   1.000
_cell.angle_alpha   90.00
_cell.angle_beta   90.00
_cell.angle_gamma   90.00
#
_symmetry.space_group_name_H-M   'P 1'
#
loop_
_entity.id
_entity.type
_entity.pdbx_description
1 polymer ?
#
loop_
_entity_poly.entity_id
_entity_poly.type
_entity_poly.pdbx_seq_one_letter_code
_entity_poly.pdbx_strand_id
1 'polypeptide(L)'
;MQERVVEVIRELMKTQGLSIRQISAKIAEEHGGSALGYTQQINRILNDPQYEPSFATVEKILAALKFSMWQMPINLKTVEVRLDHLSREISEIKSSIAQLMSEIEGLTKPKT
;
A
#
# COMPACT_ATOMS: atom_id res chain seq x y z
N MET A 1 -13.16 -3.66 -0.04
CA MET A 1 -12.01 -2.73 -0.22
C MET A 1 -12.39 -1.31 0.21
N GLN A 2 -13.54 -0.81 -0.25
CA GLN A 2 -14.10 0.50 0.15
C GLN A 2 -14.19 0.71 1.67
N GLU A 3 -14.72 -0.26 2.43
CA GLU A 3 -14.86 -0.15 3.89
C GLU A 3 -13.54 0.22 4.59
N ARG A 4 -12.44 -0.46 4.24
CA ARG A 4 -11.11 -0.17 4.79
C ARG A 4 -10.61 1.22 4.45
N VAL A 5 -10.89 1.72 3.24
CA VAL A 5 -10.49 3.08 2.82
C VAL A 5 -11.26 4.12 3.63
N VAL A 6 -12.57 3.92 3.82
CA VAL A 6 -13.42 4.80 4.62
C VAL A 6 -12.97 4.82 6.08
N GLU A 7 -12.69 3.66 6.67
CA GLU A 7 -12.15 3.57 8.04
C GLU A 7 -10.85 4.35 8.20
N VAL A 8 -9.90 4.19 7.28
CA VAL A 8 -8.62 4.91 7.35
C VAL A 8 -8.80 6.41 7.22
N ILE A 9 -9.63 6.88 6.28
CA ILE A 9 -9.93 8.32 6.15
C ILE A 9 -10.55 8.83 7.46
N ARG A 10 -11.52 8.12 8.06
CA ARG A 10 -12.17 8.54 9.32
C ARG A 10 -11.19 8.61 10.49
N GLU A 11 -10.32 7.61 10.65
CA GLU A 11 -9.32 7.59 11.72
C GLU A 11 -8.26 8.69 11.56
N LEU A 12 -7.81 8.96 10.32
CA LEU A 12 -6.89 10.06 10.04
C LEU A 12 -7.51 11.42 10.32
N MET A 13 -8.76 11.63 9.90
CA MET A 13 -9.53 12.84 10.21
C MET A 13 -9.62 13.08 11.71
N LYS A 14 -9.97 12.03 12.48
CA LYS A 14 -10.09 12.08 13.93
C LYS A 14 -8.75 12.38 14.61
N THR A 15 -7.69 11.67 14.22
CA THR A 15 -6.35 11.81 14.80
C THR A 15 -5.76 13.20 14.57
N GLN A 16 -6.02 13.80 13.41
CA GLN A 16 -5.51 15.13 13.05
C GLN A 16 -6.48 16.25 13.42
N GLY A 17 -7.68 15.94 13.93
CA GLY A 17 -8.70 16.93 14.23
C GLY A 17 -9.20 17.71 13.00
N LEU A 18 -9.16 17.09 11.81
CA LEU A 18 -9.53 17.74 10.55
C LEU A 18 -10.97 17.43 10.16
N SER A 19 -11.72 18.48 9.84
CA SER A 19 -13.08 18.40 9.29
C SER A 19 -13.08 18.19 7.78
N ILE A 20 -14.20 17.65 7.25
CA ILE A 20 -14.43 17.52 5.79
C ILE A 20 -14.22 18.87 5.08
N ARG A 21 -14.64 19.98 5.70
CA ARG A 21 -14.50 21.32 5.14
C ARG A 21 -13.03 21.72 4.99
N GLN A 22 -12.20 21.48 6.01
CA GLN A 22 -10.76 21.77 5.94
C GLN A 22 -10.06 20.94 4.89
N ILE A 23 -10.38 19.64 4.81
CA ILE A 23 -9.83 18.73 3.79
C ILE A 23 -10.25 19.19 2.38
N SER A 24 -11.53 19.51 2.19
CA SER A 24 -12.06 19.97 0.91
C SER A 24 -11.43 21.28 0.45
N ALA A 25 -11.22 22.22 1.38
CA ALA A 25 -10.54 23.48 1.09
C ALA A 25 -9.08 23.23 0.67
N LYS A 26 -8.39 22.31 1.36
CA LYS A 26 -7.02 21.93 1.04
C LYS A 26 -6.89 21.29 -0.35
N ILE A 27 -7.78 20.36 -0.69
CA ILE A 27 -7.80 19.75 -2.02
C ILE A 27 -8.05 20.81 -3.11
N ALA A 28 -9.00 21.73 -2.88
CA ALA A 28 -9.30 22.79 -3.85
C ALA A 28 -8.13 23.78 -4.02
N GLU A 29 -7.41 24.09 -2.94
CA GLU A 29 -6.19 24.90 -2.98
C GLU A 29 -5.10 24.26 -3.84
N GLU A 30 -4.87 22.95 -3.69
CA GLU A 30 -3.76 22.24 -4.33
C GLU A 30 -4.05 21.77 -5.77
N HIS A 31 -5.29 21.39 -6.05
CA HIS A 31 -5.67 20.75 -7.30
C HIS A 31 -6.69 21.55 -8.12
N GLY A 32 -7.10 22.72 -7.63
CA GLY A 32 -8.18 23.51 -8.21
C GLY A 32 -9.56 22.85 -8.06
N GLY A 33 -10.58 23.55 -8.56
CA GLY A 33 -11.98 23.12 -8.45
C GLY A 33 -12.70 23.71 -7.23
N SER A 34 -13.89 23.18 -6.94
CA SER A 34 -14.77 23.71 -5.89
C SER A 34 -14.65 22.92 -4.58
N ALA A 35 -14.37 23.62 -3.48
CA ALA A 35 -14.39 23.05 -2.14
C ALA A 35 -15.77 22.45 -1.78
N LEU A 36 -16.87 23.01 -2.28
CA LEU A 36 -18.20 22.45 -2.11
C LEU A 36 -18.34 21.11 -2.84
N GLY A 37 -17.79 21.03 -4.06
CA GLY A 37 -17.76 19.79 -4.85
C GLY A 37 -16.99 18.68 -4.14
N TYR A 38 -15.81 18.99 -3.61
CA TYR A 38 -15.05 18.02 -2.81
C TYR A 38 -15.77 17.65 -1.50
N THR A 39 -16.46 18.59 -0.86
CA THR A 39 -17.28 18.29 0.32
C THR A 39 -18.35 17.25 0.01
N GLN A 40 -19.04 17.40 -1.13
CA GLN A 40 -20.06 16.44 -1.56
C GLN A 40 -19.44 15.08 -1.90
N GLN A 41 -18.30 15.06 -2.60
CA GLN A 41 -17.60 13.82 -2.91
C GLN A 41 -17.14 13.07 -1.65
N ILE A 42 -16.50 13.76 -0.71
CA ILE A 42 -16.06 13.14 0.56
C ILE A 42 -17.26 12.62 1.34
N ASN A 43 -18.36 13.37 1.41
CA ASN A 43 -19.57 12.89 2.09
C ASN A 43 -20.16 11.63 1.45
N ARG A 44 -20.13 11.52 0.11
CA ARG A 44 -20.54 10.28 -0.58
C ARG A 44 -19.63 9.12 -0.21
N ILE A 45 -18.31 9.32 -0.30
CA ILE A 45 -17.33 8.29 0.06
C ILE A 45 -17.54 7.76 1.47
N LEU A 46 -17.76 8.66 2.42
CA LEU A 46 -17.85 8.30 3.83
C LEU A 46 -19.18 7.65 4.20
N ASN A 47 -20.29 7.99 3.53
CA ASN A 47 -21.63 7.64 4.00
C ASN A 47 -22.44 6.79 3.02
N ASP A 48 -22.03 6.68 1.76
CA ASP A 48 -22.69 5.82 0.77
C ASP A 48 -21.87 4.52 0.58
N PRO A 49 -22.34 3.37 1.14
CA PRO A 49 -21.63 2.11 1.06
C PRO A 49 -21.62 1.50 -0.34
N GLN A 50 -22.41 2.03 -1.29
CA GLN A 50 -22.41 1.58 -2.70
C GLN A 50 -21.56 2.48 -3.60
N TYR A 51 -21.06 3.60 -3.06
CA TYR A 51 -20.23 4.53 -3.84
C TYR A 51 -18.78 4.06 -3.91
N GLU A 52 -18.33 3.62 -5.08
CA GLU A 52 -16.92 3.32 -5.32
C GLU A 52 -16.13 4.58 -5.70
N PRO A 53 -15.28 5.12 -4.81
CA PRO A 53 -14.43 6.24 -5.17
C PRO A 53 -13.34 5.83 -6.16
N SER A 54 -13.05 6.73 -7.10
CA SER A 54 -11.85 6.60 -7.92
C SER A 54 -10.59 6.71 -7.06
N PHE A 55 -9.54 5.99 -7.45
CA PHE A 55 -8.22 6.06 -6.82
C PHE A 55 -7.71 7.51 -6.68
N ALA A 56 -7.82 8.30 -7.76
CA ALA A 56 -7.39 9.69 -7.78
C ALA A 56 -8.15 10.57 -6.76
N THR A 57 -9.41 10.27 -6.48
CA THR A 57 -10.18 10.98 -5.45
C THR A 57 -9.69 10.63 -4.05
N VAL A 58 -9.45 9.34 -3.78
CA VAL A 58 -8.91 8.87 -2.49
C VAL A 58 -7.52 9.44 -2.25
N GLU A 59 -6.68 9.46 -3.28
CA GLU A 59 -5.32 10.01 -3.21
C GLU A 59 -5.31 11.49 -2.79
N LYS A 60 -6.17 12.32 -3.40
CA LYS A 60 -6.33 13.73 -3.01
C LYS A 60 -6.75 13.89 -1.56
N ILE A 61 -7.69 13.07 -1.09
CA ILE A 61 -8.16 13.12 0.30
C ILE A 61 -7.02 12.78 1.27
N LEU A 62 -6.26 11.73 0.97
CA LEU A 62 -5.16 11.31 1.83
C LEU A 62 -3.99 12.31 1.77
N ALA A 63 -3.67 12.86 0.60
CA ALA A 63 -2.67 13.93 0.46
C ALA A 63 -3.04 15.17 1.29
N ALA A 64 -4.31 15.57 1.29
CA ALA A 64 -4.81 16.67 2.12
C ALA A 64 -4.75 16.34 3.63
N LEU A 65 -4.85 15.07 3.99
CA LEU A 65 -4.58 14.54 5.34
C LEU A 65 -3.08 14.29 5.58
N LYS A 66 -2.18 14.79 4.72
CA LYS A 66 -0.73 14.59 4.77
C LYS A 66 -0.33 13.12 4.93
N PHE A 67 -1.15 12.22 4.39
CA PHE A 67 -0.98 10.79 4.45
C PHE A 67 -0.79 10.25 3.04
N SER A 68 0.24 9.44 2.83
CA SER A 68 0.43 8.77 1.54
C SER A 68 -0.29 7.43 1.53
N MET A 69 -0.97 7.05 0.45
CA MET A 69 -1.51 5.69 0.31
C MET A 69 -0.42 4.62 0.41
N TRP A 70 0.81 4.96 0.06
CA TRP A 70 1.99 4.10 0.24
C TRP A 70 2.39 3.90 1.71
N GLN A 71 1.88 4.74 2.61
CA GLN A 71 2.04 4.62 4.07
C GLN A 71 0.89 3.85 4.73
N MET A 72 -0.12 3.39 3.97
CA MET A 72 -1.02 2.35 4.51
C MET A 72 -0.14 1.20 4.98
N PRO A 73 -0.39 0.63 6.18
CA PRO A 73 0.47 -0.38 6.76
C PRO A 73 0.32 -1.70 5.99
N ILE A 74 0.91 -1.78 4.80
CA ILE A 74 1.74 -2.93 4.50
C ILE A 74 2.83 -2.83 5.56
N ASN A 75 2.73 -3.66 6.59
CA ASN A 75 3.68 -3.67 7.69
C ASN A 75 5.08 -3.82 7.07
N LEU A 76 5.79 -2.71 6.88
CA LEU A 76 7.08 -2.67 6.16
C LEU A 76 8.06 -3.61 6.83
N LYS A 77 7.98 -3.71 8.16
CA LYS A 77 8.72 -4.68 8.97
C LYS A 77 8.36 -6.13 8.62
N THR A 78 7.09 -6.44 8.34
CA THR A 78 6.68 -7.76 7.81
C THR A 78 7.20 -7.99 6.39
N VAL A 79 7.24 -6.96 5.54
CA VAL A 79 7.80 -7.09 4.19
C VAL A 79 9.30 -7.30 4.23
N GLU A 80 10.03 -6.53 5.03
CA GLU A 80 11.46 -6.69 5.29
C GLU A 80 11.77 -8.09 5.80
N VAL A 81 11.05 -8.56 6.83
CA VAL A 81 11.23 -9.92 7.37
C VAL A 81 10.95 -11.00 6.32
N ARG A 82 9.92 -10.83 5.47
CA ARG A 82 9.62 -11.78 4.38
C ARG A 82 10.68 -11.73 3.27
N LEU A 83 11.20 -10.56 2.94
CA LEU A 83 12.29 -10.41 1.96
C LEU A 83 13.61 -11.00 2.46
N ASP A 84 13.93 -10.81 3.74
CA ASP A 84 15.10 -11.43 4.38
C ASP A 84 14.97 -12.94 4.45
N HIS A 85 13.76 -13.45 4.68
CA HIS A 85 13.49 -14.88 4.68
C HIS A 85 13.64 -15.48 3.28
N LEU A 86 13.01 -14.87 2.26
CA LEU A 86 13.13 -15.30 0.86
C LEU A 86 14.58 -15.25 0.36
N SER A 87 15.34 -14.23 0.77
CA SER A 87 16.76 -14.12 0.41
C SER A 87 17.60 -15.28 0.97
N ARG A 88 17.28 -15.74 2.18
CA ARG A 88 17.90 -16.93 2.79
C ARG A 88 17.51 -18.20 2.05
N GLU A 89 16.23 -18.41 1.78
CA GLU A 89 15.75 -19.59 1.03
C GLU A 89 16.37 -19.67 -0.36
N ILE A 90 16.48 -18.54 -1.08
CA ILE A 90 17.15 -18.48 -2.38
C ILE A 90 18.63 -18.87 -2.27
N SER A 91 19.30 -18.44 -1.20
CA SER A 91 20.72 -18.77 -0.97
C SER A 91 20.91 -20.27 -0.70
N GLU A 92 20.00 -20.87 0.08
CA GLU A 92 19.98 -22.32 0.34
C GLU A 92 19.71 -23.10 -0.95
N ILE A 93 18.69 -22.70 -1.73
CA ILE A 93 18.38 -23.31 -3.02
C ILE A 93 19.59 -23.25 -3.97
N LYS A 94 20.26 -22.10 -4.06
CA LYS A 94 21.49 -21.96 -4.87
C LYS A 94 22.58 -22.92 -4.41
N SER A 95 22.76 -23.07 -3.10
CA SER A 95 23.75 -24.01 -2.56
C SER A 95 23.38 -25.46 -2.88
N SER A 96 22.11 -25.84 -2.75
CA SER A 96 21.64 -27.18 -3.10
C SER A 96 21.78 -27.47 -4.58
N ILE A 97 21.48 -26.50 -5.46
CA ILE A 97 21.69 -26.62 -6.90
C ILE A 97 23.17 -26.85 -7.20
N ALA A 98 24.07 -26.08 -6.58
CA ALA A 98 25.51 -26.23 -6.78
C ALA A 98 26.01 -27.62 -6.33
N GLN A 99 25.51 -28.13 -5.21
CA GLN A 99 25.81 -29.49 -4.74
C GLN A 99 25.30 -30.54 -5.72
N LEU A 100 24.05 -30.46 -6.14
CA LEU A 100 23.47 -31.38 -7.12
C LEU A 100 24.23 -31.39 -8.44
N MET A 101 24.64 -30.21 -8.94
CA MET A 101 25.47 -30.11 -10.13
C MET A 101 26.81 -30.82 -9.95
N SER A 102 27.47 -30.63 -8.80
CA SER A 102 28.73 -31.29 -8.49
C SER A 102 28.58 -32.81 -8.38
N GLU A 103 27.48 -33.30 -7.79
CA GLU A 103 27.19 -34.73 -7.70
C GLU A 103 26.92 -35.34 -9.09
N ILE A 104 26.17 -34.65 -9.95
CA ILE A 104 25.93 -35.07 -11.34
C ILE A 104 27.24 -35.13 -12.13
N GLU A 105 28.12 -34.13 -11.98
CA GLU A 105 29.46 -34.16 -12.57
C GLU A 105 30.29 -35.34 -12.06
N GLY A 106 30.17 -35.68 -10.77
CA GLY A 106 30.82 -36.85 -10.18
C GLY A 106 30.30 -38.18 -10.72
N LEU A 107 29.00 -38.27 -11.01
CA LEU A 107 28.34 -39.47 -11.57
C LEU A 107 28.61 -39.65 -13.07
N THR A 108 28.91 -38.57 -13.78
CA THR A 108 29.20 -38.58 -15.23
C THR A 108 30.68 -38.76 -15.55
N LYS A 109 31.58 -38.62 -14.57
CA LYS A 109 33.00 -38.97 -14.72
C LYS A 109 33.16 -40.50 -14.71
N PRO A 110 33.77 -41.12 -15.75
CA PRO A 110 34.04 -42.55 -15.75
C PRO A 110 35.03 -42.88 -14.62
N LYS A 111 34.71 -43.91 -13.83
CA LYS A 111 35.66 -44.49 -12.87
C LYS A 111 36.85 -45.04 -13.64
N THR A 112 37.99 -44.35 -13.57
CA THR A 112 39.31 -44.90 -13.97
C THR A 112 39.77 -45.94 -12.99
#